data_AF-A0A9D7DCH5-F1
#
_entry.id   AF-A0A9D7DCH5-F1
#
_cell.length_a   1.000
_cell.length_b   1.000
_cell.length_c   1.000
_cell.angle_alpha   90.00
_cell.angle_beta   90.00
_cell.angle_gamma   90.00
#
_symmetry.space_group_name_H-M   'P 1'
#
loop_
_entity.id
_entity.type
_entity.pdbx_description
1 polymer ?
#
loop_
_entity_poly.entity_id
_entity_poly.type
_entity_poly.pdbx_seq_one_letter_code
_entity_poly.pdbx_strand_id
1 'polypeptide(L)'
;MFNVHHSPTPCIVHNSRPYGNYEQEYLAWYEHRFNNPGKAFDPTSLVEAVLEQLPGRPELARAFARCTREWPESELYTHFLSPQEVESRWKYAGGFLLQHPTLGALAVDTTYDADAPEGISIGGIEYLDLVMGRRVDVKKLRKAVRMLPPVGCLPSHTSSCATSGGRNGSSFDFAKDGSP
;
A
#
# COMPACT_ATOMS: atom_id res chain seq x y z
N MET A 1 1.15 67.01 -5.32
CA MET A 1 1.81 66.31 -6.44
C MET A 1 2.47 65.06 -5.87
N PHE A 2 1.89 63.87 -6.07
CA PHE A 2 2.45 62.60 -5.59
C PHE A 2 3.10 61.90 -6.77
N ASN A 3 4.41 61.69 -6.68
CA ASN A 3 5.20 61.04 -7.72
C ASN A 3 5.15 59.52 -7.48
N VAL A 4 4.38 58.80 -8.31
CA VAL A 4 4.19 57.34 -8.19
C VAL A 4 5.30 56.65 -8.99
N HIS A 5 6.38 56.26 -8.31
CA HIS A 5 7.43 55.42 -8.88
C HIS A 5 6.88 54.02 -9.15
N HIS A 6 6.61 53.71 -10.41
CA HIS A 6 6.27 52.36 -10.85
C HIS A 6 7.56 51.52 -10.88
N SER A 7 7.69 50.58 -9.94
CA SER A 7 8.74 49.57 -10.00
C SER A 7 8.40 48.58 -11.12
N PRO A 8 9.30 48.31 -12.06
CA PRO A 8 9.04 47.34 -13.12
C PRO A 8 8.89 45.95 -12.52
N THR A 9 7.75 45.32 -12.76
CA THR A 9 7.49 43.92 -12.42
C THR A 9 8.51 43.06 -13.16
N PRO A 10 9.33 42.23 -12.48
CA PRO A 10 10.27 41.36 -13.18
C PRO A 10 9.49 40.38 -14.05
N CYS A 11 9.74 40.41 -15.35
CA CYS A 11 9.26 39.39 -16.26
C CYS A 11 9.83 38.05 -15.79
N ILE A 12 8.96 37.13 -15.38
CA ILE A 12 9.35 35.73 -15.13
C ILE A 12 9.80 35.19 -16.49
N VAL A 13 11.12 35.13 -16.69
CA VAL A 13 11.70 34.36 -17.79
C VAL A 13 11.37 32.91 -17.48
N HIS A 14 10.34 32.39 -18.14
CA HIS A 14 10.11 30.96 -18.18
C HIS A 14 11.34 30.36 -18.86
N ASN A 15 12.26 29.82 -18.04
CA ASN A 15 13.29 28.90 -18.50
C ASN A 15 12.55 27.71 -19.11
N SER A 16 12.24 27.81 -20.40
CA SER A 16 11.91 26.67 -21.23
C SER A 16 13.11 25.74 -21.16
N ARG A 17 13.01 24.72 -20.28
CA ARG A 17 13.97 23.62 -20.29
C ARG A 17 14.04 23.14 -21.75
N PRO A 18 15.23 23.11 -22.37
CA PRO A 18 15.34 22.66 -23.74
C PRO A 18 14.77 21.23 -23.80
N TYR A 19 13.79 21.02 -24.68
CA TYR A 19 13.09 19.75 -24.93
C TYR A 19 14.00 18.61 -25.45
N GLY A 20 15.32 18.72 -25.29
CA GLY A 20 16.32 17.92 -26.01
C GLY A 20 16.75 16.61 -25.34
N ASN A 21 16.27 16.28 -24.13
CA ASN A 21 16.72 15.08 -23.41
C ASN A 21 15.58 14.18 -22.92
N TYR A 22 14.32 14.47 -23.25
CA TYR A 22 13.17 13.67 -22.80
C TYR A 22 13.31 12.19 -23.16
N GLU A 23 13.74 11.89 -24.40
CA GLU A 23 13.92 10.50 -24.85
C GLU A 23 15.01 9.77 -24.05
N GLN A 24 16.11 10.44 -23.72
CA GLN A 24 17.19 9.85 -22.90
C GLN A 24 16.76 9.67 -21.44
N GLU A 25 16.06 10.64 -20.86
CA GLU A 25 15.49 10.54 -19.51
C GLU A 25 14.44 9.44 -19.42
N TYR A 26 13.59 9.31 -20.45
CA TYR A 26 12.57 8.27 -20.56
C TYR A 26 13.22 6.89 -20.71
N LEU A 27 14.21 6.73 -21.58
CA LEU A 27 14.91 5.46 -21.75
C LEU A 27 15.66 5.06 -20.48
N ALA A 28 16.33 5.99 -19.81
CA ALA A 28 16.98 5.72 -18.53
C ALA A 28 15.96 5.29 -17.45
N TRP A 29 14.82 5.98 -17.37
CA TRP A 29 13.72 5.58 -16.49
C TRP A 29 13.17 4.20 -16.85
N TYR A 30 12.98 3.92 -18.14
CA TYR A 30 12.46 2.65 -18.64
C TYR A 30 13.41 1.50 -18.34
N GLU A 31 14.70 1.64 -18.66
CA GLU A 31 15.73 0.64 -18.33
C GLU A 31 15.81 0.41 -16.83
N HIS A 32 15.78 1.48 -16.03
CA HIS A 32 15.78 1.36 -14.57
C HIS A 32 14.54 0.61 -14.04
N ARG A 33 13.35 0.91 -14.60
CA ARG A 33 12.08 0.34 -14.16
C ARG A 33 11.88 -1.10 -14.64
N PHE A 34 12.26 -1.41 -15.88
CA PHE A 34 11.90 -2.67 -16.54
C PHE A 34 13.07 -3.65 -16.72
N ASN A 35 14.32 -3.19 -16.73
CA ASN A 35 15.49 -4.07 -16.87
C ASN A 35 16.23 -4.31 -15.55
N ASN A 36 15.64 -3.95 -14.41
CA ASN A 36 16.21 -4.24 -13.10
C ASN A 36 15.75 -5.62 -12.59
N PRO A 37 16.64 -6.63 -12.53
CA PRO A 37 16.29 -7.97 -12.06
C PRO A 37 16.06 -8.04 -10.54
N GLY A 38 16.17 -6.93 -9.83
CA GLY A 38 16.10 -6.88 -8.37
C GLY A 38 17.39 -7.36 -7.73
N LYS A 39 17.57 -7.00 -6.46
CA LYS A 39 18.70 -7.43 -5.64
C LYS A 39 18.35 -8.73 -4.92
N ALA A 40 19.30 -9.64 -4.77
CA ALA A 40 19.11 -10.83 -3.95
C ALA A 40 18.81 -10.44 -2.50
N PHE A 41 17.82 -11.10 -1.90
CA PHE A 41 17.34 -10.81 -0.56
C PHE A 41 17.21 -12.11 0.25
N ASP A 42 17.66 -12.07 1.51
CA ASP A 42 17.50 -13.18 2.45
C ASP A 42 16.31 -12.89 3.39
N PRO A 43 15.17 -13.59 3.23
CA PRO A 43 13.98 -13.32 4.02
C PRO A 43 14.01 -13.95 5.41
N THR A 44 15.04 -14.73 5.77
CA THR A 44 15.09 -15.57 6.99
C THR A 44 14.68 -14.80 8.25
N SER A 45 15.27 -13.62 8.45
CA SER A 45 14.99 -12.78 9.63
C SER A 45 13.55 -12.25 9.68
N LEU A 46 12.91 -12.00 8.53
CA LEU A 46 11.49 -11.62 8.45
C LEU A 46 10.58 -12.81 8.72
N VAL A 47 10.92 -13.99 8.19
CA VAL A 47 10.19 -15.24 8.44
C VAL A 47 10.16 -15.54 9.94
N GLU A 48 11.32 -15.49 10.61
CA GLU A 48 11.45 -15.68 12.05
C GLU A 48 10.61 -14.66 12.83
N ALA A 49 10.70 -13.38 12.48
CA ALA A 49 9.93 -12.32 13.12
C ALA A 49 8.41 -12.54 13.01
N VAL A 50 7.93 -13.01 11.85
CA VAL A 50 6.50 -13.33 11.66
C VAL A 50 6.08 -14.53 12.50
N LEU A 51 6.86 -15.62 12.50
CA LEU A 51 6.54 -16.81 13.29
C LEU A 51 6.48 -16.48 14.79
N GLU A 52 7.37 -15.63 15.28
CA GLU A 52 7.37 -15.20 16.67
C GLU A 52 6.18 -14.28 17.03
N GLN A 53 5.89 -13.28 16.20
CA GLN A 53 4.93 -12.22 16.54
C GLN A 53 3.51 -12.49 16.07
N LEU A 54 3.33 -13.36 15.09
CA LEU A 54 2.06 -13.71 14.46
C LEU A 54 1.92 -15.24 14.33
N PRO A 55 2.04 -16.02 15.43
CA PRO A 55 2.06 -17.48 15.36
C PRO A 55 0.77 -18.09 14.77
N GLY A 56 -0.35 -17.36 14.81
CA GLY A 56 -1.61 -17.77 14.18
C GLY A 56 -1.73 -17.48 12.68
N ARG A 57 -0.67 -16.98 12.03
CA ARG A 57 -0.64 -16.59 10.61
C ARG A 57 0.58 -17.20 9.88
N PRO A 58 0.78 -18.53 9.92
CA PRO A 58 1.97 -19.17 9.33
C PRO A 58 2.05 -19.02 7.80
N GLU A 59 0.94 -18.73 7.13
CA GLU A 59 0.91 -18.40 5.70
C GLU A 59 1.70 -17.12 5.37
N LEU A 60 1.76 -16.13 6.28
CA LEU A 60 2.54 -14.91 6.07
C LEU A 60 4.06 -15.21 6.13
N ALA A 61 4.47 -16.13 7.00
CA ALA A 61 5.85 -16.57 7.07
C ALA A 61 6.26 -17.30 5.78
N ARG A 62 5.39 -18.16 5.24
CA ARG A 62 5.62 -18.81 3.93
C ARG A 62 5.63 -17.82 2.78
N ALA A 63 4.80 -16.78 2.82
CA ALA A 63 4.82 -15.71 1.83
C ALA A 63 6.15 -14.95 1.85
N PHE A 64 6.65 -14.56 3.03
CA PHE A 64 7.98 -13.95 3.15
C PHE A 64 9.10 -14.88 2.69
N ALA A 65 9.03 -16.18 2.97
CA ALA A 65 10.06 -17.13 2.53
C ALA A 65 10.24 -17.18 1.01
N ARG A 66 9.25 -16.76 0.23
CA ARG A 66 9.33 -16.64 -1.24
C ARG A 66 9.96 -15.33 -1.71
N CYS A 67 10.00 -14.31 -0.86
CA CYS A 67 10.65 -13.04 -1.12
C CYS A 67 12.17 -13.25 -1.13
N THR A 68 12.72 -13.68 -2.26
CA THR A 68 14.17 -13.93 -2.44
C THR A 68 14.86 -12.81 -3.22
N ARG A 69 14.08 -11.83 -3.66
CA ARG A 69 14.53 -10.63 -4.35
C ARG A 69 13.79 -9.41 -3.81
N GLU A 70 14.47 -8.28 -3.84
CA GLU A 70 13.94 -6.98 -3.46
C GLU A 70 14.15 -5.94 -4.57
N TRP A 71 13.18 -5.03 -4.68
CA TRP A 71 13.24 -3.86 -5.55
C TRP A 71 13.02 -2.61 -4.68
N PRO A 72 14.10 -1.99 -4.17
CA PRO A 72 14.00 -0.73 -3.44
C PRO A 72 13.39 0.34 -4.35
N GLU A 73 12.31 0.97 -3.89
CA GLU A 73 11.70 2.12 -4.59
C GLU A 73 12.20 3.43 -4.00
N SER A 74 12.37 3.48 -2.68
CA SER A 74 12.91 4.62 -1.96
C SER A 74 13.63 4.15 -0.70
N GLU A 75 14.23 5.08 0.03
CA GLU A 75 14.78 4.80 1.37
C GLU A 75 13.69 4.35 2.37
N LEU A 76 12.41 4.61 2.07
CA LEU A 76 11.28 4.34 2.94
C LEU A 76 10.50 3.08 2.54
N TYR A 77 10.68 2.57 1.33
CA TYR A 77 9.85 1.49 0.79
C TYR A 77 10.61 0.52 -0.11
N THR A 78 10.36 -0.77 0.08
CA THR A 78 10.92 -1.87 -0.74
C THR A 78 9.82 -2.80 -1.21
N HIS A 79 9.80 -3.09 -2.51
CA HIS A 79 8.91 -4.10 -3.12
C HIS A 79 9.54 -5.49 -3.11
N PHE A 80 8.71 -6.52 -2.99
CA PHE A 80 9.10 -7.92 -3.21
C PHE A 80 8.49 -8.54 -4.47
N LEU A 81 7.64 -7.79 -5.17
CA LEU A 81 7.19 -8.08 -6.51
C LEU A 81 8.03 -7.26 -7.50
N SER A 82 8.36 -7.85 -8.65
CA SER A 82 9.03 -7.07 -9.69
C SER A 82 8.13 -5.95 -10.20
N PRO A 83 8.68 -4.84 -10.74
CA PRO A 83 7.89 -3.74 -11.28
C PRO A 83 6.79 -4.15 -12.26
N GLN A 84 7.04 -5.16 -13.11
CA GLN A 84 6.08 -5.72 -14.06
C GLN A 84 4.95 -6.49 -13.36
N GLU A 85 5.27 -7.18 -12.28
CA GLU A 85 4.29 -7.91 -11.47
C GLU A 85 3.44 -6.97 -10.63
N VAL A 86 3.97 -5.83 -10.17
CA VAL A 86 3.18 -4.84 -9.43
C VAL A 86 1.99 -4.38 -10.28
N GLU A 87 2.19 -4.04 -11.56
CA GLU A 87 1.10 -3.53 -12.39
C GLU A 87 0.01 -4.58 -12.69
N SER A 88 0.40 -5.85 -12.81
CA SER A 88 -0.49 -6.93 -13.25
C SER A 88 -1.08 -7.76 -12.09
N ARG A 89 -0.34 -7.88 -10.98
CA ARG A 89 -0.64 -8.78 -9.85
C ARG A 89 -1.01 -8.02 -8.57
N TRP A 90 -0.77 -6.71 -8.47
CA TRP A 90 -1.07 -5.98 -7.24
C TRP A 90 -2.58 -5.83 -7.00
N LYS A 91 -3.10 -6.70 -6.16
CA LYS A 91 -4.47 -6.64 -5.63
C LYS A 91 -4.39 -6.54 -4.13
N TYR A 92 -4.39 -5.33 -3.58
CA TYR A 92 -4.20 -5.10 -2.15
C TYR A 92 -5.18 -5.95 -1.31
N ALA A 93 -4.64 -6.79 -0.44
CA ALA A 93 -5.39 -7.68 0.46
C ALA A 93 -5.48 -7.12 1.88
N GLY A 94 -4.61 -6.16 2.22
CA GLY A 94 -4.49 -5.60 3.55
C GLY A 94 -3.03 -5.42 3.92
N GLY A 95 -2.78 -5.10 5.19
CA GLY A 95 -1.44 -4.98 5.71
C GLY A 95 -1.37 -5.32 7.18
N PHE A 96 -0.15 -5.51 7.66
CA PHE A 96 0.12 -5.73 9.08
C PHE A 96 1.42 -5.06 9.48
N LEU A 97 1.57 -4.84 10.78
CA LEU A 97 2.79 -4.27 11.34
C LEU A 97 3.70 -5.40 11.79
N LEU A 98 5.02 -5.24 11.69
CA LEU A 98 6.01 -6.21 12.17
C LEU A 98 7.16 -5.49 12.87
N GLN A 99 7.59 -5.97 14.04
CA GLN A 99 8.80 -5.45 14.67
C GLN A 99 10.00 -6.26 14.19
N HIS A 100 10.97 -5.65 13.51
CA HIS A 100 12.21 -6.32 13.13
C HIS A 100 13.36 -5.85 14.04
N PRO A 101 14.26 -6.75 14.51
CA PRO A 101 15.34 -6.36 15.42
C PRO A 101 16.29 -5.32 14.80
N THR A 102 16.64 -5.51 13.53
CA THR A 102 17.60 -4.64 12.82
C THR A 102 16.90 -3.54 12.02
N LEU A 103 15.74 -3.82 11.43
CA LEU A 103 15.07 -2.90 10.50
C LEU A 103 14.05 -1.99 11.20
N GLY A 104 13.81 -2.19 12.50
CA GLY A 104 12.86 -1.38 13.25
C GLY A 104 11.41 -1.79 13.02
N ALA A 105 10.48 -0.86 13.19
CA ALA A 105 9.08 -1.10 12.89
C ALA A 105 8.83 -1.09 11.37
N LEU A 106 8.11 -2.11 10.90
CA LEU A 106 7.73 -2.27 9.50
C LEU A 106 6.21 -2.25 9.36
N ALA A 107 5.70 -1.57 8.34
CA ALA A 107 4.38 -1.86 7.77
C ALA A 107 4.58 -2.79 6.57
N VAL A 108 3.78 -3.84 6.50
CA VAL A 108 3.88 -4.88 5.47
C VAL A 108 2.59 -4.88 4.68
N ASP A 109 2.70 -4.70 3.37
CA ASP A 109 1.58 -4.81 2.45
C ASP A 109 1.43 -6.25 1.96
N THR A 110 0.20 -6.73 1.96
CA THR A 110 -0.15 -8.04 1.41
C THR A 110 -1.03 -7.86 0.18
N THR A 111 -0.84 -8.74 -0.80
CA THR A 111 -1.62 -8.75 -2.03
C THR A 111 -2.29 -10.12 -2.21
N TYR A 112 -3.49 -10.12 -2.79
CA TYR A 112 -4.10 -11.34 -3.30
C TYR A 112 -3.35 -11.78 -4.53
N ASP A 113 -2.91 -13.03 -4.51
CA ASP A 113 -2.08 -13.59 -5.56
C ASP A 113 -2.59 -14.99 -5.90
N ALA A 114 -3.25 -15.12 -7.04
CA ALA A 114 -3.84 -16.38 -7.49
C ALA A 114 -2.79 -17.46 -7.77
N ASP A 115 -1.55 -17.07 -8.02
CA ASP A 115 -0.45 -17.99 -8.32
C ASP A 115 0.33 -18.40 -7.06
N ALA A 116 0.10 -17.70 -5.94
CA ALA A 116 0.70 -18.06 -4.66
C ALA A 116 -0.04 -19.25 -4.02
N PRO A 117 0.67 -20.22 -3.40
CA PRO A 117 0.05 -21.40 -2.80
C PRO A 117 -1.05 -21.09 -1.76
N GLU A 118 -0.91 -19.98 -1.02
CA GLU A 118 -1.88 -19.54 -0.02
C GLU A 118 -2.81 -18.42 -0.50
N GLY A 119 -2.80 -18.10 -1.80
CA GLY A 119 -3.58 -17.00 -2.35
C GLY A 119 -3.09 -15.60 -1.94
N ILE A 120 -1.92 -15.51 -1.30
CA ILE A 120 -1.35 -14.27 -0.77
C ILE A 120 0.14 -14.15 -1.07
N SER A 121 0.58 -12.93 -1.38
CA SER A 121 1.98 -12.55 -1.51
C SER A 121 2.28 -11.30 -0.69
N ILE A 122 3.55 -11.07 -0.40
CA ILE A 122 4.02 -9.83 0.22
C ILE A 122 4.28 -8.83 -0.92
N GLY A 123 3.57 -7.71 -0.91
CA GLY A 123 3.76 -6.66 -1.91
C GLY A 123 5.04 -5.88 -1.64
N GLY A 124 5.20 -5.42 -0.41
CA GLY A 124 6.35 -4.64 0.01
C GLY A 124 6.37 -4.36 1.50
N ILE A 125 7.43 -3.69 1.93
CA ILE A 125 7.61 -3.20 3.30
C ILE A 125 7.90 -1.71 3.31
N GLU A 126 7.32 -1.01 4.28
CA GLU A 126 7.60 0.38 4.60
C GLU A 126 8.34 0.47 5.95
N TYR A 127 9.43 1.25 6.00
CA TYR A 127 10.26 1.42 7.20
C TYR A 127 9.73 2.53 8.10
N LEU A 128 8.77 2.21 8.98
CA LEU A 128 8.07 3.19 9.81
C LEU A 128 8.99 4.00 10.73
N ASP A 129 10.09 3.41 11.20
CA ASP A 129 11.05 4.15 12.02
C ASP A 129 11.67 5.34 11.24
N LEU A 130 11.89 5.17 9.93
CA LEU A 130 12.42 6.21 9.05
C LEU A 130 11.33 7.23 8.71
N VAL A 131 10.13 6.76 8.35
CA VAL A 131 8.98 7.62 8.03
C VAL A 131 8.66 8.55 9.21
N MET A 132 8.69 8.02 10.43
CA MET A 132 8.37 8.77 11.64
C MET A 132 9.56 9.55 12.22
N GLY A 133 10.76 9.38 11.65
CA GLY A 133 12.00 9.97 12.17
C GLY A 133 12.34 9.55 13.61
N ARG A 134 11.80 8.42 14.08
CA ARG A 134 12.01 7.91 15.45
C ARG A 134 11.65 6.43 15.52
N ARG A 135 12.25 5.73 16.49
CA ARG A 135 11.86 4.35 16.84
C ARG A 135 10.37 4.25 17.16
N VAL A 136 9.67 3.36 16.46
CA VAL A 136 8.26 3.03 16.69
C VAL A 136 8.19 1.68 17.39
N ASP A 137 7.30 1.59 18.40
CA ASP A 137 6.96 0.33 19.05
C ASP A 137 5.67 -0.22 18.43
N VAL A 138 5.81 -1.29 17.64
CA VAL A 138 4.69 -1.92 16.94
C VAL A 138 3.61 -2.42 17.91
N LYS A 139 3.97 -2.85 19.13
CA LYS A 139 2.96 -3.31 20.11
C LYS A 139 2.08 -2.15 20.56
N LYS A 140 2.67 -0.97 20.80
CA LYS A 140 1.92 0.25 21.12
C LYS A 140 1.04 0.69 19.95
N LEU A 141 1.57 0.66 18.73
CA LEU A 141 0.82 1.05 17.53
C LEU A 141 -0.35 0.11 17.25
N ARG A 142 -0.15 -1.22 17.33
CA ARG A 142 -1.23 -2.22 17.21
C ARG A 142 -2.32 -2.00 18.26
N LYS A 143 -1.96 -1.67 19.50
CA LYS A 143 -2.92 -1.36 20.56
C LYS A 143 -3.73 -0.10 20.22
N ALA A 144 -3.10 0.94 19.69
CA ALA A 144 -3.78 2.16 19.26
C ALA A 144 -4.76 1.91 18.11
N VAL A 145 -4.35 1.14 17.09
CA VAL A 145 -5.21 0.81 15.95
C VAL A 145 -6.44 -0.01 16.38
N ARG A 146 -6.29 -0.96 17.30
CA ARG A 146 -7.44 -1.73 17.84
C ARG A 146 -8.44 -0.88 18.62
N MET A 147 -8.03 0.28 19.14
CA MET A 147 -8.92 1.19 19.87
C MET A 147 -9.68 2.13 18.94
N LEU A 148 -9.33 2.19 17.64
CA LEU A 148 -10.12 2.92 16.67
C LEU A 148 -11.43 2.16 16.41
N PRO A 149 -12.59 2.84 16.40
CA PRO A 149 -13.82 2.19 15.99
C PRO A 149 -13.64 1.63 14.57
N PRO A 150 -14.23 0.46 14.25
CA PRO A 150 -14.17 -0.08 12.90
C PRO A 150 -14.63 1.01 11.93
N VAL A 151 -13.86 1.23 10.87
CA VAL A 151 -14.18 2.16 9.78
C VAL A 151 -15.38 1.58 9.02
N GLY A 152 -16.56 1.74 9.60
CA GLY A 152 -17.80 1.07 9.18
C GLY A 152 -19.05 1.63 9.85
N CYS A 153 -18.93 2.60 10.76
CA CYS A 153 -20.08 3.34 11.29
C CYS A 153 -19.80 4.84 11.20
N LEU A 154 -19.74 5.37 9.97
CA LEU A 154 -20.21 6.73 9.78
C LEU A 154 -21.69 6.74 10.20
N PRO A 155 -22.11 7.59 11.15
CA PRO A 155 -23.53 7.75 11.41
C PRO A 155 -24.16 8.15 10.09
N SER A 156 -24.99 7.28 9.54
CA SER A 156 -25.95 7.67 8.53
C SER A 156 -26.73 8.81 9.17
N HIS A 157 -26.46 10.04 8.71
CA HIS A 157 -27.36 11.15 8.97
C HIS A 157 -28.72 10.70 8.44
N THR A 158 -29.57 10.22 9.34
CA THR A 158 -30.99 10.05 9.09
C THR A 158 -31.53 11.45 8.90
N SER A 159 -31.46 11.94 7.67
CA SER A 159 -32.32 12.99 7.19
C SER A 159 -33.74 12.45 7.29
N SER A 160 -34.40 12.82 8.39
CA SER A 160 -35.83 12.64 8.60
C SER A 160 -36.59 13.39 7.51
N CYS A 161 -36.89 12.71 6.40
CA CYS A 161 -38.02 13.06 5.54
C CYS A 161 -39.21 12.19 5.93
N ALA A 162 -40.01 12.70 6.86
CA ALA A 162 -41.37 12.25 7.03
C ALA A 162 -42.19 12.72 5.82
N THR A 163 -42.67 11.80 4.97
CA THR A 163 -44.03 11.88 4.39
C THR A 163 -44.44 10.56 3.71
N SER A 164 -45.44 9.92 4.30
CA SER A 164 -46.61 9.26 3.68
C SER A 164 -46.48 8.38 2.43
N GLY A 165 -46.86 7.11 2.61
CA GLY A 165 -47.95 6.51 1.84
C GLY A 165 -47.60 5.61 0.65
N GLY A 166 -47.99 4.33 0.70
CA GLY A 166 -48.13 3.51 -0.50
C GLY A 166 -47.98 2.01 -0.26
N ARG A 167 -49.10 1.28 -0.41
CA ARG A 167 -49.21 -0.19 -0.37
C ARG A 167 -48.73 -0.85 -1.67
N ASN A 168 -48.63 -2.19 -1.60
CA ASN A 168 -48.52 -3.21 -2.66
C ASN A 168 -47.07 -3.59 -2.98
N GLY A 169 -46.64 -4.84 -3.08
CA GLY A 169 -47.29 -6.14 -3.24
C GLY A 169 -46.30 -7.05 -4.02
N SER A 170 -46.48 -8.37 -3.95
CA SER A 170 -45.67 -9.46 -4.59
C SER A 170 -44.28 -9.71 -3.97
N SER A 171 -43.99 -10.81 -3.28
CA SER A 171 -44.08 -12.25 -3.63
C SER A 171 -43.15 -12.63 -4.78
N PHE A 172 -41.98 -13.18 -4.46
CA PHE A 172 -41.24 -14.08 -5.33
C PHE A 172 -40.49 -15.10 -4.48
N ASP A 173 -41.01 -16.33 -4.49
CA ASP A 173 -40.36 -17.53 -4.03
C ASP A 173 -39.22 -17.90 -4.98
N PHE A 174 -38.10 -18.40 -4.43
CA PHE A 174 -37.19 -19.23 -5.19
C PHE A 174 -36.80 -20.45 -4.35
N ALA A 175 -37.34 -21.59 -4.77
CA ALA A 175 -37.00 -22.91 -4.29
C ALA A 175 -35.54 -23.26 -4.62
N LYS A 176 -34.89 -24.01 -3.73
CA LYS A 176 -33.75 -24.86 -4.05
C LYS A 176 -33.98 -26.24 -3.47
N ASP A 177 -34.41 -27.15 -4.34
CA ASP A 177 -34.20 -28.58 -4.21
C ASP A 177 -33.16 -28.98 -5.27
N GLY A 178 -32.29 -29.95 -4.94
CA GLY A 178 -31.54 -30.71 -5.95
C GLY A 178 -30.10 -31.07 -5.59
N SER A 179 -29.94 -32.00 -4.67
CA SER A 179 -28.82 -32.96 -4.57
C SER A 179 -28.74 -33.87 -5.83
N PRO A 180 -27.72 -34.74 -6.03
CA PRO A 180 -26.81 -35.36 -5.06
C PRO A 180 -25.38 -34.81 -5.03
#